data_AF-A0A9N9PEA9-F1
#
_entry.id   AF-A0A9N9PEA9-F1
#
_cell.length_a   1.000
_cell.length_b   1.000
_cell.length_c   1.000
_cell.angle_alpha   90.00
_cell.angle_beta   90.00
_cell.angle_gamma   90.00
#
_symmetry.space_group_name_H-M   'P 1'
#
loop_
_entity.id
_entity.type
_entity.pdbx_description
1 polymer ?
#
loop_
_entity_poly.entity_id
_entity_poly.type
_entity_poly.pdbx_seq_one_letter_code
_entity_poly.pdbx_strand_id
1 'polypeptide(L)'
;MSNVYEAINKLDSEEERTALRTFFTNNPGKRAEAERILPTCKDNEVVPYFKNLLKLESPSKRRKYGDDDKKLGKFWNTLKNGKVVKHYGGEFLELSRDIYYLLGKDEQGSNISTLFIRECYRHLSNLIFENENAHRWRITGNPGIGKTFFSYYLLYYLSQKQKTVVYHKHNKSPILFSEEGVFSSPDIYAFRDYLGNEEVWYIVD
;
A
#
# COMPACT_ATOMS: atom_id res chain seq x y z
N MET A 1 -26.78 -17.27 -0.34
CA MET A 1 -25.38 -17.46 -0.78
C MET A 1 -25.19 -16.67 -2.08
N SER A 2 -24.02 -16.08 -2.33
CA SER A 2 -23.80 -15.27 -3.54
C SER A 2 -23.59 -16.19 -4.75
N ASN A 3 -24.44 -16.03 -5.77
CA ASN A 3 -24.43 -16.81 -7.01
C ASN A 3 -23.06 -16.75 -7.73
N VAL A 4 -22.31 -15.65 -7.55
CA VAL A 4 -20.96 -15.51 -8.12
C VAL A 4 -19.97 -16.52 -7.54
N TYR A 5 -19.95 -16.73 -6.22
CA TYR A 5 -18.98 -17.65 -5.62
C TYR A 5 -19.32 -19.12 -5.87
N GLU A 6 -20.61 -19.45 -6.00
CA GLU A 6 -21.05 -20.77 -6.46
C GLU A 6 -20.61 -21.04 -7.90
N ALA A 7 -20.75 -20.04 -8.78
CA ALA A 7 -20.28 -20.13 -10.16
C ALA A 7 -18.75 -20.25 -10.26
N ILE A 8 -17.99 -19.55 -9.41
CA ILE A 8 -16.52 -19.67 -9.34
C ILE A 8 -16.12 -21.09 -8.93
N ASN A 9 -16.82 -21.72 -8.00
CA ASN A 9 -16.51 -23.08 -7.56
C ASN A 9 -16.65 -24.15 -8.67
N LYS A 10 -17.37 -23.83 -9.76
CA LYS A 10 -17.51 -24.71 -10.92
C LYS A 10 -16.33 -24.65 -11.90
N LEU A 11 -15.35 -23.77 -11.67
CA LEU A 11 -14.16 -23.67 -12.52
C LEU A 11 -13.17 -24.79 -12.20
N ASP A 12 -12.52 -25.36 -13.21
CA ASP A 12 -11.59 -26.48 -12.99
C ASP A 12 -10.27 -26.04 -12.32
N SER A 13 -9.81 -24.81 -12.58
CA SER A 13 -8.53 -24.30 -12.08
C SER A 13 -8.62 -23.62 -10.72
N GLU A 14 -7.88 -24.14 -9.73
CA GLU A 14 -7.74 -23.50 -8.41
C GLU A 14 -7.10 -22.10 -8.48
N GLU A 15 -6.16 -21.89 -9.41
CA GLU A 15 -5.52 -20.59 -9.63
C GLU A 15 -6.53 -19.57 -10.17
N GLU A 16 -7.37 -19.97 -11.13
CA GLU A 16 -8.42 -19.11 -11.68
C GLU A 16 -9.48 -18.79 -10.62
N ARG A 17 -9.86 -19.77 -9.80
CA ARG A 17 -10.79 -19.59 -8.67
C ARG A 17 -10.27 -18.59 -7.66
N THR A 18 -9.00 -18.72 -7.28
CA THR A 18 -8.35 -17.81 -6.32
C THR A 18 -8.26 -16.40 -6.91
N ALA A 19 -7.84 -16.26 -8.17
CA ALA A 19 -7.76 -14.97 -8.84
C ALA A 19 -9.11 -14.25 -8.95
N LEU A 20 -10.19 -14.97 -9.27
CA LEU A 20 -11.54 -14.40 -9.37
C LEU A 20 -12.11 -14.04 -8.01
N ARG A 21 -11.88 -14.86 -6.97
CA ARG A 21 -12.28 -14.52 -5.60
C ARG A 21 -11.62 -13.23 -5.15
N THR A 22 -10.30 -13.12 -5.31
CA THR A 22 -9.55 -11.89 -5.01
C THR A 22 -10.05 -10.72 -5.85
N PHE A 23 -10.32 -10.92 -7.15
CA PHE A 23 -10.84 -9.89 -8.04
C PHE A 23 -12.18 -9.33 -7.55
N PHE A 24 -13.16 -10.17 -7.23
CA PHE A 24 -14.48 -9.73 -6.79
C PHE A 24 -14.49 -9.17 -5.37
N THR A 25 -13.58 -9.63 -4.51
CA THR A 25 -13.34 -9.02 -3.20
C THR A 25 -12.80 -7.59 -3.36
N ASN A 26 -11.85 -7.38 -4.28
CA ASN A 26 -11.26 -6.06 -4.53
C ASN A 26 -12.15 -5.14 -5.38
N ASN A 27 -13.16 -5.67 -6.06
CA ASN A 27 -14.04 -4.93 -6.98
C ASN A 27 -15.54 -5.23 -6.71
N PRO A 28 -16.13 -4.72 -5.62
CA PRO A 28 -17.52 -5.01 -5.25
C PRO A 28 -18.54 -4.53 -6.30
N GLY A 29 -18.24 -3.45 -7.04
CA GLY A 29 -19.09 -3.00 -8.16
C GLY A 29 -19.12 -3.99 -9.31
N LYS A 30 -17.97 -4.59 -9.64
CA LYS A 30 -17.88 -5.65 -10.66
C LYS A 30 -18.52 -6.95 -10.19
N ARG A 31 -18.48 -7.22 -8.89
CA ARG A 31 -19.22 -8.33 -8.29
C ARG A 31 -20.72 -8.14 -8.44
N ALA A 32 -21.25 -6.95 -8.13
CA ALA A 32 -22.68 -6.66 -8.29
C ALA A 32 -23.14 -6.75 -9.77
N GLU A 33 -22.28 -6.32 -10.70
CA GLU A 33 -22.50 -6.50 -12.14
C GLU A 33 -22.55 -7.99 -12.52
N ALA A 34 -21.60 -8.78 -12.07
CA ALA A 34 -21.58 -10.23 -12.30
C ALA A 34 -22.78 -10.95 -11.66
N GLU A 35 -23.22 -10.55 -10.46
CA GLU A 35 -24.41 -11.11 -9.79
C GLU A 35 -25.69 -10.88 -10.61
N ARG A 36 -25.76 -9.82 -11.43
CA ARG A 36 -26.89 -9.56 -12.33
C ARG A 36 -26.80 -10.32 -13.66
N ILE A 37 -25.58 -10.53 -14.16
CA ILE A 37 -25.34 -11.15 -15.48
C ILE A 37 -25.39 -12.67 -15.39
N LEU A 38 -24.78 -13.28 -14.38
CA LEU A 38 -24.66 -14.74 -14.25
C LEU A 38 -26.00 -15.50 -14.32
N PRO A 39 -27.12 -15.03 -13.75
CA PRO A 39 -28.42 -15.69 -13.89
C PRO A 39 -28.95 -15.73 -15.33
N THR A 40 -28.45 -14.85 -16.21
CA THR A 40 -28.87 -14.76 -17.61
C THR A 40 -27.97 -15.55 -18.56
N CYS A 41 -26.82 -16.02 -18.06
CA CYS A 41 -25.88 -16.83 -18.83
C CYS A 41 -26.28 -18.30 -18.83
N LYS A 42 -26.01 -18.99 -19.94
CA LYS A 42 -26.05 -20.46 -19.97
C LYS A 42 -24.81 -21.04 -19.27
N ASP A 43 -24.89 -22.28 -18.76
CA ASP A 43 -23.77 -22.91 -18.03
C ASP A 43 -22.46 -22.93 -18.84
N ASN A 44 -22.54 -23.08 -20.16
CA ASN A 44 -21.37 -23.07 -21.07
C ASN A 44 -20.79 -21.66 -21.32
N GLU A 45 -21.49 -20.59 -20.92
CA GLU A 45 -21.08 -19.19 -21.10
C GLU A 45 -20.42 -18.60 -19.85
N VAL A 46 -20.64 -19.21 -18.68
CA VAL A 46 -20.09 -18.77 -17.37
C VAL A 46 -18.56 -18.83 -17.36
N VAL A 47 -17.97 -19.93 -17.81
CA VAL A 47 -16.50 -20.09 -17.85
C VAL A 47 -15.84 -19.11 -18.83
N PRO A 48 -16.33 -18.95 -20.08
CA PRO A 48 -15.87 -17.90 -20.99
C PRO A 48 -15.99 -16.48 -20.40
N TYR A 49 -17.09 -16.17 -19.71
CA TYR A 49 -17.29 -14.87 -19.07
C TYR A 49 -16.20 -14.58 -18.02
N PHE A 50 -15.93 -15.54 -17.12
CA PHE A 50 -14.86 -15.40 -16.14
C PHE A 50 -13.46 -15.33 -16.77
N LYS A 51 -13.19 -16.13 -17.80
CA LYS A 51 -11.92 -16.06 -18.54
C LYS A 51 -11.75 -14.72 -19.25
N ASN A 52 -12.82 -14.13 -19.77
CA ASN A 52 -12.78 -12.79 -20.37
C ASN A 52 -12.58 -11.71 -19.32
N LEU A 53 -13.18 -11.83 -18.13
CA LEU A 53 -12.90 -10.96 -16.98
C LEU A 53 -11.41 -11.00 -16.59
N LEU A 54 -10.82 -12.19 -16.52
CA LEU A 54 -9.39 -12.35 -16.23
C LEU A 54 -8.47 -11.84 -17.37
N LYS A 55 -8.90 -12.00 -18.63
CA LYS A 55 -8.18 -11.50 -19.83
C LYS A 55 -8.24 -9.97 -19.97
N LEU A 56 -9.39 -9.36 -19.69
CA LEU A 56 -9.54 -7.90 -19.66
C LEU A 56 -8.58 -7.25 -18.66
N GLU A 57 -8.08 -8.00 -17.68
CA GLU A 57 -7.11 -7.53 -16.68
C GLU A 57 -5.64 -7.95 -16.90
N SER A 58 -5.23 -8.59 -18.00
CA SER A 58 -3.80 -8.94 -18.21
C SER A 58 -3.35 -8.75 -19.67
N PRO A 59 -2.29 -7.96 -20.00
CA PRO A 59 -1.01 -7.84 -19.27
C PRO A 59 -0.36 -6.44 -19.15
N SER A 60 -0.95 -5.33 -19.62
CA SER A 60 -0.23 -4.03 -19.68
C SER A 60 -0.27 -3.19 -18.40
N LYS A 61 -1.30 -3.35 -17.55
CA LYS A 61 -1.40 -2.63 -16.26
C LYS A 61 -0.87 -3.45 -15.06
N ARG A 62 -1.16 -4.75 -14.97
CA ARG A 62 -0.72 -5.60 -13.84
C ARG A 62 0.79 -5.86 -13.79
N ARG A 63 1.50 -5.93 -14.92
CA ARG A 63 2.98 -6.08 -14.91
C ARG A 63 3.69 -4.90 -14.25
N LYS A 64 3.11 -3.69 -14.32
CA LYS A 64 3.69 -2.48 -13.74
C LYS A 64 3.47 -2.45 -12.22
N TYR A 65 2.26 -2.75 -11.75
CA TYR A 65 1.96 -2.82 -10.32
C TYR A 65 2.70 -3.96 -9.62
N GLY A 66 2.79 -5.17 -10.20
CA GLY A 66 3.51 -6.27 -9.55
C GLY A 66 5.03 -6.05 -9.42
N ASP A 67 5.65 -5.28 -10.31
CA ASP A 67 7.07 -4.87 -10.17
C ASP A 67 7.21 -3.71 -9.18
N ASP A 68 6.29 -2.75 -9.19
CA ASP A 68 6.25 -1.63 -8.24
C ASP A 68 5.97 -2.12 -6.80
N ASP A 69 5.04 -3.04 -6.61
CA ASP A 69 4.73 -3.66 -5.31
C ASP A 69 5.93 -4.46 -4.77
N LYS A 70 6.70 -5.15 -5.64
CA LYS A 70 7.95 -5.79 -5.24
C LYS A 70 9.00 -4.77 -4.80
N LYS A 71 9.12 -3.64 -5.49
CA LYS A 71 10.02 -2.54 -5.10
C LYS A 71 9.58 -1.89 -3.79
N LEU A 72 8.28 -1.70 -3.61
CA LEU A 72 7.68 -1.19 -2.37
C LEU A 72 7.86 -2.19 -1.20
N GLY A 73 7.76 -3.48 -1.47
CA GLY A 73 8.07 -4.55 -0.51
C GLY A 73 9.54 -4.52 -0.07
N LYS A 74 10.46 -4.36 -1.02
CA LYS A 74 11.90 -4.16 -0.71
C LYS A 74 12.11 -2.90 0.12
N PHE A 75 11.46 -1.80 -0.24
CA PHE A 75 11.52 -0.55 0.54
C PHE A 75 11.06 -0.75 1.97
N TRP A 76 9.88 -1.35 2.17
CA TRP A 76 9.31 -1.60 3.48
C TRP A 76 10.22 -2.48 4.35
N ASN A 77 10.74 -3.56 3.77
CA ASN A 77 11.70 -4.43 4.45
C ASN A 77 12.99 -3.70 4.83
N THR A 78 13.49 -2.80 4.00
CA THR A 78 14.68 -2.04 4.36
C THR A 78 14.38 -0.95 5.39
N LEU A 79 13.20 -0.31 5.40
CA LEU A 79 12.79 0.54 6.51
C LEU A 79 12.77 -0.25 7.82
N LYS A 80 12.17 -1.46 7.81
CA LYS A 80 12.11 -2.36 8.97
C LYS A 80 13.50 -2.78 9.48
N ASN A 81 14.51 -2.79 8.61
CA ASN A 81 15.89 -3.14 8.98
C ASN A 81 16.86 -1.95 8.97
N GLY A 82 16.33 -0.73 8.83
CA GLY A 82 17.12 0.48 8.63
C GLY A 82 17.94 0.81 9.87
N LYS A 83 19.21 1.15 9.67
CA LYS A 83 20.14 1.46 10.77
C LYS A 83 20.24 2.97 10.95
N VAL A 84 20.14 3.40 12.20
CA VAL A 84 20.41 4.79 12.57
C VAL A 84 21.89 4.91 12.91
N VAL A 85 22.61 5.70 12.11
CA VAL A 85 24.04 5.99 12.28
C VAL A 85 24.20 7.43 12.74
N LYS A 86 25.17 7.66 13.63
CA LYS A 86 25.55 8.99 14.10
C LYS A 86 26.78 9.46 13.33
N HIS A 87 26.66 10.60 12.68
CA HIS A 87 27.78 11.30 12.04
C HIS A 87 27.93 12.70 12.64
N TYR A 88 29.06 13.37 12.34
CA TYR A 88 29.20 14.80 12.64
C TYR A 88 28.06 15.57 11.96
N GLY A 89 27.15 16.14 12.76
CA GLY A 89 25.98 16.88 12.27
C GLY A 89 24.62 16.23 12.56
N GLY A 90 24.57 15.00 13.09
CA GLY A 90 23.36 14.41 13.66
C GLY A 90 23.11 12.94 13.31
N GLU A 91 21.85 12.52 13.39
CA GLU A 91 21.43 11.13 13.20
C GLU A 91 20.88 10.91 11.78
N PHE A 92 21.28 9.82 11.15
CA PHE A 92 20.86 9.46 9.79
C PHE A 92 20.35 8.03 9.78
N LEU A 93 19.18 7.84 9.18
CA LEU A 93 18.68 6.53 8.81
C LEU A 93 19.28 6.15 7.46
N GLU A 94 20.16 5.15 7.46
CA GLU A 94 20.71 4.57 6.24
C GLU A 94 19.77 3.53 5.67
N LEU A 95 19.41 3.70 4.41
CA LEU A 95 18.61 2.76 3.64
C LEU A 95 19.51 2.14 2.56
N SER A 96 19.31 0.86 2.26
CA SER A 96 20.04 0.21 1.18
C SER A 96 19.83 0.96 -0.15
N ARG A 97 20.89 1.01 -0.97
CA ARG A 97 20.99 1.84 -2.19
C ARG A 97 19.94 1.54 -3.27
N ASP A 98 19.18 0.45 -3.14
CA ASP A 98 18.19 0.00 -4.12
C ASP A 98 16.79 0.61 -3.92
N ILE A 99 16.69 1.73 -3.21
CA ILE A 99 15.43 2.29 -2.73
C ILE A 99 15.27 3.72 -3.20
N TYR A 100 14.70 3.86 -4.40
CA TYR A 100 14.41 5.15 -5.01
C TYR A 100 12.92 5.48 -5.01
N TYR A 101 12.05 4.50 -4.79
CA TYR A 101 10.64 4.62 -5.17
C TYR A 101 9.86 5.66 -4.35
N LEU A 102 10.14 5.77 -3.05
CA LEU A 102 9.45 6.71 -2.16
C LEU A 102 10.25 7.98 -1.87
N LEU A 103 11.55 7.86 -1.56
CA LEU A 103 12.37 9.04 -1.23
C LEU A 103 12.67 9.93 -2.44
N GLY A 104 12.67 9.37 -3.65
CA GLY A 104 12.95 10.12 -4.87
C GLY A 104 14.44 10.38 -5.06
N LYS A 105 14.74 11.54 -5.67
CA LYS A 105 16.08 11.96 -6.06
C LYS A 105 16.44 13.30 -5.43
N ASP A 106 17.72 13.51 -5.16
CA ASP A 106 18.24 14.81 -4.77
C ASP A 106 18.32 15.78 -5.96
N GLU A 107 18.79 17.00 -5.70
CA GLU A 107 18.93 18.06 -6.69
C GLU A 107 19.90 17.70 -7.82
N GLN A 108 20.83 16.78 -7.57
CA GLN A 108 21.79 16.27 -8.54
C GLN A 108 21.24 15.06 -9.31
N GLY A 109 20.01 14.63 -9.03
CA GLY A 109 19.35 13.49 -9.66
C GLY A 109 19.80 12.13 -9.13
N SER A 110 20.57 12.11 -8.03
CA SER A 110 21.02 10.89 -7.35
C SER A 110 19.94 10.38 -6.41
N ASN A 111 19.87 9.06 -6.24
CA ASN A 111 18.85 8.46 -5.39
C ASN A 111 19.10 8.79 -3.93
N ILE A 112 18.06 9.29 -3.25
CA ILE A 112 18.13 9.55 -1.82
C ILE A 112 18.12 8.20 -1.10
N SER A 113 19.23 7.86 -0.45
CA SER A 113 19.43 6.61 0.31
C SER A 113 19.60 6.84 1.81
N THR A 114 19.59 8.10 2.25
CA THR A 114 19.71 8.47 3.66
C THR A 114 18.61 9.45 4.03
N LEU A 115 18.06 9.28 5.23
CA LEU A 115 17.10 10.20 5.82
C LEU A 115 17.72 10.84 7.05
N PHE A 116 17.92 12.15 7.04
CA PHE A 116 18.35 12.89 8.22
C PHE A 116 17.23 12.93 9.27
N ILE A 117 17.49 12.38 10.45
CA ILE A 117 16.57 12.39 11.58
C ILE A 117 16.79 13.68 12.35
N ARG A 118 15.92 14.65 12.10
CA ARG A 118 15.92 15.92 12.82
C ARG A 118 15.46 15.69 14.26
N GLU A 119 15.99 16.47 15.19
CA GLU A 119 15.61 16.41 16.60
C GLU A 119 14.08 16.50 16.81
N CYS A 120 13.42 17.40 16.06
CA CYS A 120 11.98 17.57 16.13
C CYS A 120 11.17 16.34 15.70
N TYR A 121 11.74 15.40 14.92
CA TYR A 121 11.02 14.20 14.50
C TYR A 121 10.71 13.30 15.69
N ARG A 122 11.68 13.13 16.59
CA ARG A 122 11.50 12.32 17.81
C ARG A 122 10.45 12.94 18.73
N HIS A 123 10.53 14.26 18.90
CA HIS A 123 9.57 14.97 19.74
C HIS A 123 8.14 14.86 19.17
N LEU A 124 7.95 15.13 17.87
CA LEU A 124 6.65 15.01 17.22
C LEU A 124 6.12 13.58 17.22
N SER A 125 6.98 12.57 16.99
CA SER A 125 6.54 11.18 17.03
C SER A 125 6.08 10.78 18.43
N ASN A 126 6.78 11.19 19.49
CA ASN A 126 6.36 10.87 20.85
C ASN A 126 4.98 11.48 21.15
N LEU A 127 4.74 12.73 20.75
CA LEU A 127 3.43 13.37 20.90
C LEU A 127 2.31 12.61 20.17
N ILE A 128 2.60 12.04 18.99
CA ILE A 128 1.63 11.28 18.19
C ILE A 128 1.36 9.90 18.79
N PHE A 129 2.41 9.20 19.22
CA PHE A 129 2.33 7.78 19.60
C PHE A 129 2.06 7.54 21.09
N GLU A 130 2.35 8.49 21.96
CA GLU A 130 2.12 8.37 23.41
C GLU A 130 0.79 8.98 23.85
N ASN A 131 0.02 9.57 22.93
CA ASN A 131 -1.25 10.22 23.24
C ASN A 131 -2.43 9.31 22.94
N GLU A 132 -2.99 8.73 24.00
CA GLU A 132 -4.15 7.82 23.93
C GLU A 132 -5.48 8.54 23.63
N ASN A 133 -5.52 9.86 23.76
CA ASN A 133 -6.75 10.66 23.62
C ASN A 133 -6.95 11.23 22.21
N ALA A 134 -5.97 11.08 21.32
CA ALA A 134 -5.99 11.70 19.99
C ALA A 134 -5.66 10.68 18.89
N HIS A 135 -6.67 10.34 18.09
CA HIS A 135 -6.54 9.38 16.98
C HIS A 135 -6.27 10.03 15.61
N ARG A 136 -6.27 11.37 15.53
CA ARG A 136 -6.08 12.12 14.27
C ARG A 136 -5.15 13.30 14.48
N TRP A 137 -4.12 13.36 13.65
CA TRP A 137 -3.08 14.39 13.70
C TRP A 137 -2.98 15.10 12.36
N ARG A 138 -2.89 16.43 12.40
CA ARG A 138 -2.61 17.24 11.22
C ARG A 138 -1.33 18.03 11.45
N ILE A 139 -0.33 17.75 10.62
CA ILE A 139 0.97 18.42 10.69
C ILE A 139 0.98 19.53 9.66
N THR A 140 1.08 20.78 10.15
CA THR A 140 1.11 21.97 9.31
C THR A 140 2.47 22.65 9.39
N GLY A 141 2.81 23.42 8.37
CA GLY A 141 4.04 24.22 8.36
C GLY A 141 4.36 24.71 6.96
N ASN A 142 5.32 25.61 6.87
CA ASN A 142 5.71 26.24 5.60
C ASN A 142 6.15 25.20 4.55
N PRO A 143 5.96 25.48 3.25
CA PRO A 143 6.57 24.68 2.19
C PRO A 143 8.07 24.48 2.42
N GLY A 144 8.60 23.30 2.09
CA GLY A 144 10.03 23.00 2.26
C GLY A 144 10.49 22.68 3.69
N ILE A 145 9.66 22.82 4.73
CA ILE A 145 10.08 22.57 6.12
C ILE A 145 10.37 21.10 6.45
N GLY A 146 10.16 20.16 5.51
CA GLY A 146 10.46 18.74 5.68
C GLY A 146 9.29 17.84 6.09
N LYS A 147 8.03 18.26 5.89
CA LYS A 147 6.84 17.45 6.22
C LYS A 147 6.85 16.06 5.57
N THR A 148 7.19 15.98 4.29
CA THR A 148 7.32 14.72 3.54
C THR A 148 8.43 13.82 4.10
N PHE A 149 9.57 14.38 4.52
CA PHE A 149 10.62 13.58 5.15
C PHE A 149 10.22 13.10 6.55
N PHE A 150 9.40 13.87 7.26
CA PHE A 150 8.81 13.42 8.51
C PHE A 150 7.84 12.26 8.31
N SER A 151 7.03 12.25 7.25
CA SER A 151 6.15 11.10 6.96
C SER A 151 6.95 9.82 6.70
N TYR A 152 8.10 9.91 6.03
CA TYR A 152 9.03 8.77 5.87
C TYR A 152 9.63 8.30 7.19
N TYR A 153 9.94 9.23 8.11
CA TYR A 153 10.35 8.88 9.46
C TYR A 153 9.24 8.14 10.23
N LEU A 154 7.98 8.56 10.08
CA LEU A 154 6.84 7.84 10.67
C LEU A 154 6.69 6.43 10.08
N LEU A 155 6.85 6.26 8.77
CA LEU A 155 6.87 4.94 8.13
C LEU A 155 7.98 4.06 8.71
N TYR A 156 9.19 4.59 8.88
CA TYR A 156 10.28 3.89 9.55
C TYR A 156 9.87 3.47 10.96
N TYR A 157 9.40 4.40 11.79
CA TYR A 157 9.02 4.13 13.18
C TYR A 157 7.94 3.04 13.27
N LEU A 158 6.89 3.11 12.44
CA LEU A 158 5.81 2.14 12.41
C LEU A 158 6.25 0.77 11.88
N SER A 159 7.19 0.74 10.91
CA SER A 159 7.76 -0.50 10.41
C SER A 159 8.53 -1.28 11.49
N GLN A 160 9.27 -0.57 12.36
CA GLN A 160 9.98 -1.16 13.51
C GLN A 160 9.02 -1.77 14.54
N LYS A 161 7.81 -1.22 14.64
CA LYS A 161 6.75 -1.68 15.55
C LYS A 161 5.82 -2.71 14.91
N GLN A 162 6.08 -3.11 13.67
CA GLN A 162 5.25 -4.08 12.92
C GLN A 162 3.78 -3.64 12.81
N LYS A 163 3.56 -2.33 12.67
CA LYS A 163 2.22 -1.78 12.46
C LYS A 163 1.84 -1.82 10.99
N THR A 164 0.55 -2.00 10.75
CA THR A 164 -0.05 -1.87 9.41
C THR A 164 -0.28 -0.41 9.10
N VAL A 165 0.10 0.02 7.90
CA VAL A 165 0.05 1.43 7.49
C VAL A 165 -0.55 1.56 6.09
N VAL A 166 -1.54 2.43 5.93
CA VAL A 166 -1.95 2.94 4.63
C VAL A 166 -1.25 4.29 4.41
N TYR A 167 -0.38 4.37 3.41
CA TYR A 167 0.32 5.58 3.02
C TYR A 167 -0.28 6.16 1.74
N HIS A 168 -0.66 7.43 1.75
CA HIS A 168 -1.25 8.10 0.60
C HIS A 168 -0.53 9.42 0.33
N LYS A 169 0.29 9.42 -0.73
CA LYS A 169 0.97 10.63 -1.21
C LYS A 169 0.14 11.29 -2.31
N HIS A 170 0.10 12.63 -2.31
CA HIS A 170 -0.61 13.39 -3.33
C HIS A 170 -0.18 12.99 -4.75
N ASN A 171 -1.16 12.79 -5.63
CA ASN A 171 -0.97 12.32 -7.02
C ASN A 171 -0.27 10.96 -7.16
N LYS A 172 -0.32 10.11 -6.13
CA LYS A 172 0.16 8.72 -6.16
C LYS A 172 -0.92 7.77 -5.66
N SER A 173 -0.88 6.54 -6.17
CA SER A 173 -1.69 5.45 -5.67
C SER A 173 -1.43 5.23 -4.18
N PRO A 174 -2.46 5.08 -3.34
CA PRO A 174 -2.30 4.63 -1.97
C PRO A 174 -1.56 3.29 -1.90
N ILE A 175 -0.79 3.11 -0.84
CA ILE A 175 0.03 1.93 -0.58
C ILE A 175 -0.33 1.38 0.80
N LEU A 176 -0.68 0.10 0.87
CA LEU A 176 -0.82 -0.65 2.10
C LEU A 176 0.50 -1.36 2.41
N PHE A 177 1.06 -1.07 3.58
CA PHE A 177 2.17 -1.78 4.18
C PHE A 177 1.64 -2.65 5.32
N SER A 178 1.79 -3.96 5.20
CA SER A 178 1.28 -4.95 6.17
C SER A 178 2.29 -6.09 6.35
N GLU A 179 2.05 -7.00 7.29
CA GLU A 179 2.88 -8.21 7.43
C GLU A 179 2.64 -9.20 6.29
N GLU A 180 1.42 -9.24 5.76
CA GLU A 180 1.01 -10.12 4.66
C GLU A 180 1.60 -9.69 3.32
N GLY A 181 2.01 -8.42 3.21
CA GLY A 181 2.66 -7.89 2.03
C GLY A 181 2.52 -6.38 1.88
N VAL A 182 2.98 -5.91 0.71
CA VAL A 182 2.85 -4.52 0.29
C VAL A 182 2.04 -4.46 -0.99
N PHE A 183 0.99 -3.64 -0.98
CA PHE A 183 0.01 -3.58 -2.06
C PHE A 183 -0.27 -2.12 -2.41
N SER A 184 -0.28 -1.80 -3.70
CA SER A 184 -0.73 -0.49 -4.18
C SER A 184 -2.03 -0.62 -4.98
N SER A 185 -2.90 0.37 -4.83
CA SER A 185 -4.18 0.43 -5.56
C SER A 185 -4.37 1.83 -6.14
N PRO A 186 -4.92 1.99 -7.35
CA PRO A 186 -5.28 3.30 -7.88
C PRO A 186 -6.40 3.98 -7.06
N ASP A 187 -7.15 3.22 -6.28
CA ASP A 187 -8.29 3.69 -5.49
C ASP A 187 -8.08 3.40 -4.00
N ILE A 188 -8.26 4.45 -3.18
CA ILE A 188 -8.20 4.38 -1.71
C ILE A 188 -9.30 3.47 -1.13
N TYR A 189 -10.43 3.31 -1.81
CA TYR A 189 -11.52 2.45 -1.36
C TYR A 189 -11.15 0.95 -1.39
N ALA A 190 -10.10 0.56 -2.12
CA ALA A 190 -9.55 -0.80 -2.04
C ALA A 190 -9.01 -1.13 -0.63
N PHE A 191 -8.71 -0.11 0.18
CA PHE A 191 -8.24 -0.26 1.56
C PHE A 191 -9.30 0.11 2.60
N ARG A 192 -10.58 0.16 2.23
CA ARG A 192 -11.68 0.57 3.12
C ARG A 192 -11.71 -0.22 4.43
N ASP A 193 -11.52 -1.54 4.36
CA ASP A 193 -11.55 -2.41 5.54
C ASP A 193 -10.37 -2.14 6.48
N TYR A 194 -9.21 -1.78 5.93
CA TYR A 194 -8.04 -1.34 6.70
C TYR A 194 -8.25 0.03 7.33
N LEU A 195 -8.83 0.98 6.57
CA LEU A 195 -9.08 2.34 7.06
C LEU A 195 -10.15 2.41 8.16
N GLY A 196 -11.01 1.39 8.27
CA GLY A 196 -11.97 1.25 9.36
C GLY A 196 -11.40 0.61 10.63
N ASN A 197 -10.16 0.11 10.59
CA ASN A 197 -9.52 -0.57 11.71
C ASN A 197 -8.65 0.42 12.51
N GLU A 198 -8.91 0.54 13.82
CA GLU A 198 -8.21 1.45 14.73
C GLU A 198 -6.71 1.10 14.92
N GLU A 199 -6.32 -0.14 14.64
CA GLU A 199 -4.91 -0.57 14.70
C GLU A 199 -4.11 -0.20 13.43
N VAL A 200 -4.78 0.28 12.38
CA VAL A 200 -4.15 0.68 11.12
C VAL A 200 -3.85 2.18 11.13
N TRP A 201 -2.59 2.51 10.84
CA TRP A 201 -2.17 3.90 10.71
C TRP A 201 -2.46 4.41 9.30
N TYR A 202 -3.12 5.56 9.20
CA TYR A 202 -3.33 6.26 7.93
C TYR A 202 -2.47 7.52 7.86
N ILE A 203 -1.49 7.53 6.96
CA ILE A 203 -0.59 8.67 6.75
C ILE A 203 -0.86 9.27 5.37
N VAL A 204 -1.10 10.58 5.35
CA VAL A 204 -1.32 11.36 4.12
C VAL A 204 -0.25 12.43 3.99
N ASP A 205 0.42 12.47 2.83
CA ASP A 205 1.45 13.45 2.44
C ASP A 205 1.03 14.25 1.20
#